data_AF-A0A5M9NFQ4-F1
#
_entry.id   AF-A0A5M9NFQ4-F1
#
_cell.length_a   1.000
_cell.length_b   1.000
_cell.length_c   1.000
_cell.angle_alpha   90.00
_cell.angle_beta   90.00
_cell.angle_gamma   90.00
#
_symmetry.space_group_name_H-M   'P 1'
#
loop_
_entity.id
_entity.type
_entity.pdbx_description
1 polymer ?
#
loop_
_entity_poly.entity_id
_entity_poly.type
_entity_poly.pdbx_seq_one_letter_code
_entity_poly.pdbx_strand_id
1 'polypeptide(L)'
;MYNFFIILFSLIAVILAFLDLANKINIDIPPYNYIDNAILIIFTVDYFTRLIISQNKKRFFKENIFDLIAIIPFSSFFRVTRLFRALKLIKLTRLFKLIRLLAFLEKLKKNTRNFLYTNGFIYLIYANLITITAGSFSIYFFEKGVTVKSIGDAFWWSFVTTTTVGYGDISPKTIPGRITAGIFMIMGIGLISLLTGTISTYFINKINNNKTLPDYNELPEEAQKEIEDFIQYIKSKYINN
;
A
#
# COMPACT_ATOMS: atom_id res chain seq x y z
N MET A 1 0.34 13.17 1.02
CA MET A 1 -1.07 12.79 0.86
C MET A 1 -1.39 12.16 -0.49
N TYR A 2 -1.07 12.79 -1.63
CA TYR A 2 -1.37 12.25 -2.98
C TYR A 2 -1.05 10.74 -3.18
N ASN A 3 0.18 10.28 -2.86
CA ASN A 3 0.55 8.86 -3.00
C ASN A 3 -0.35 7.91 -2.21
N PHE A 4 -0.76 8.29 -1.00
CA PHE A 4 -1.62 7.48 -0.13
C PHE A 4 -3.00 7.29 -0.77
N PHE A 5 -3.61 8.37 -1.25
CA PHE A 5 -4.89 8.30 -1.94
C PHE A 5 -4.82 7.46 -3.21
N ILE A 6 -3.75 7.60 -4.02
CA ILE A 6 -3.60 6.78 -5.23
C ILE A 6 -3.44 5.29 -4.88
N ILE A 7 -2.68 4.94 -3.83
CA ILE A 7 -2.58 3.56 -3.36
C ILE A 7 -3.94 3.05 -2.87
N LEU A 8 -4.65 3.83 -2.07
CA LEU A 8 -5.98 3.48 -1.57
C LEU A 8 -6.98 3.21 -2.70
N PHE A 9 -7.08 4.12 -3.67
CA PHE A 9 -7.94 3.92 -4.84
C PHE A 9 -7.48 2.74 -5.70
N SER A 10 -6.17 2.47 -5.78
CA SER A 10 -5.64 1.31 -6.50
C SER A 10 -6.00 0.00 -5.81
N LEU A 11 -5.99 -0.03 -4.47
CA LEU A 11 -6.45 -1.19 -3.68
C LEU A 11 -7.93 -1.45 -3.92
N ILE A 12 -8.77 -0.41 -3.85
CA ILE A 12 -10.21 -0.53 -4.10
C ILE A 12 -10.46 -1.03 -5.54
N ALA A 13 -9.73 -0.50 -6.52
CA ALA A 13 -9.82 -0.94 -7.93
C ALA A 13 -9.46 -2.43 -8.10
N VAL A 14 -8.38 -2.88 -7.46
CA VAL A 14 -7.96 -4.29 -7.48
C VAL A 14 -9.02 -5.19 -6.85
N ILE A 15 -9.59 -4.80 -5.71
CA ILE A 15 -10.64 -5.57 -5.03
C ILE A 15 -11.88 -5.66 -5.91
N LEU A 16 -12.36 -4.55 -6.47
CA LEU A 16 -13.51 -4.55 -7.37
C LEU A 16 -13.25 -5.45 -8.59
N ALA A 17 -12.10 -5.28 -9.26
CA ALA A 17 -11.73 -6.10 -10.42
C ALA A 17 -11.64 -7.59 -10.08
N PHE A 18 -11.12 -7.94 -8.90
CA PHE A 18 -11.05 -9.33 -8.42
C PHE A 18 -12.45 -9.91 -8.17
N LEU A 19 -13.32 -9.17 -7.48
CA LEU A 19 -14.69 -9.61 -7.20
C LEU A 19 -15.52 -9.79 -8.49
N ASP A 20 -15.31 -8.93 -9.48
CA ASP A 20 -15.92 -9.03 -10.80
C ASP A 20 -15.38 -10.21 -11.62
N LEU A 21 -14.07 -10.49 -11.50
CA LEU A 21 -13.45 -11.68 -12.10
C LEU A 21 -13.98 -12.97 -11.45
N ALA A 22 -14.17 -12.97 -10.13
CA ALA A 22 -14.74 -14.07 -9.36
C ALA A 22 -16.25 -14.26 -9.61
N ASN A 23 -16.88 -13.41 -10.46
CA ASN A 23 -18.32 -13.37 -10.72
C ASN A 23 -19.16 -13.19 -9.45
N LYS A 24 -18.60 -12.55 -8.41
CA LYS A 24 -19.31 -12.22 -7.16
C LYS A 24 -20.06 -10.90 -7.28
N ILE A 25 -19.49 -9.95 -8.02
CA ILE A 25 -20.14 -8.69 -8.38
C ILE A 25 -20.14 -8.55 -9.89
N ASN A 26 -20.93 -7.59 -10.37
CA ASN A 26 -20.85 -7.12 -11.75
C ASN A 26 -20.56 -5.63 -11.72
N ILE A 27 -19.36 -5.23 -12.16
CA ILE A 27 -18.92 -3.83 -12.16
C ILE A 27 -19.81 -2.96 -13.06
N ASP A 28 -20.52 -3.52 -14.04
CA ASP A 28 -21.36 -2.76 -14.95
C ASP A 28 -22.66 -2.25 -14.33
N ILE A 29 -23.02 -2.76 -13.15
CA ILE A 29 -24.30 -2.51 -12.47
C ILE A 29 -24.08 -1.58 -11.26
N PRO A 30 -25.01 -0.64 -11.00
CA PRO A 30 -25.01 0.14 -9.76
C PRO A 30 -25.04 -0.75 -8.50
N PRO A 31 -24.32 -0.36 -7.43
CA PRO A 31 -23.54 0.87 -7.27
C PRO A 31 -22.08 0.77 -7.77
N TYR A 32 -21.60 -0.41 -8.13
CA TYR A 32 -20.18 -0.66 -8.43
C TYR A 32 -19.67 0.14 -9.64
N ASN A 33 -20.52 0.36 -10.63
CA ASN A 33 -20.19 1.16 -11.80
C ASN A 33 -19.82 2.61 -11.47
N TYR A 34 -20.49 3.23 -10.49
CA TYR A 34 -20.21 4.61 -10.08
C TYR A 34 -18.84 4.69 -9.41
N ILE A 35 -18.52 3.71 -8.57
CA ILE A 35 -17.22 3.62 -7.89
C ILE A 35 -16.10 3.38 -8.92
N ASP A 36 -16.29 2.44 -9.84
CA ASP A 36 -15.30 2.13 -10.89
C ASP A 36 -15.04 3.34 -11.79
N ASN A 37 -16.10 4.03 -12.23
CA ASN A 37 -15.98 5.22 -13.06
C ASN A 37 -15.30 6.38 -12.31
N ALA A 38 -15.61 6.59 -11.04
CA ALA A 38 -14.97 7.63 -10.23
C ALA A 38 -13.46 7.36 -10.10
N ILE A 39 -13.07 6.12 -9.81
CA ILE A 39 -11.65 5.72 -9.74
C ILE A 39 -10.97 5.89 -11.10
N LEU A 40 -11.64 5.50 -12.20
CA LEU A 40 -11.11 5.65 -13.55
C LEU A 40 -10.86 7.12 -13.89
N ILE A 41 -11.78 8.02 -13.57
CA ILE A 41 -11.61 9.47 -13.76
C ILE A 41 -10.39 9.98 -12.98
N ILE A 42 -10.28 9.61 -11.70
CA ILE A 42 -9.13 9.99 -10.87
C ILE A 42 -7.82 9.52 -11.51
N PHE A 43 -7.75 8.26 -11.96
CA PHE A 43 -6.56 7.71 -12.60
C PHE A 43 -6.26 8.31 -13.96
N THR A 44 -7.29 8.71 -14.70
CA THR A 44 -7.15 9.41 -15.98
C THR A 44 -6.45 10.75 -15.77
N VAL A 45 -7.00 11.58 -14.88
CA VAL A 45 -6.45 12.89 -14.53
C VAL A 45 -5.01 12.75 -14.01
N ASP A 46 -4.79 11.78 -13.13
CA ASP A 46 -3.50 11.41 -12.57
C ASP A 46 -2.44 11.13 -13.66
N TYR A 47 -2.76 10.26 -14.61
CA TYR A 47 -1.85 9.89 -15.70
C TYR A 47 -1.53 11.07 -16.62
N PHE A 48 -2.54 11.82 -17.05
CA PHE A 48 -2.33 12.96 -17.95
C PHE A 48 -1.56 14.09 -17.27
N THR A 49 -1.81 14.35 -15.98
CA THR A 49 -1.03 15.33 -15.21
C THR A 49 0.45 14.94 -15.19
N ARG A 50 0.77 13.67 -14.88
CA ARG A 50 2.16 13.18 -14.90
C ARG A 50 2.78 13.17 -16.29
N LEU A 51 2.00 12.89 -17.34
CA LEU A 51 2.46 12.95 -18.72
C LEU A 51 2.83 14.38 -19.14
N ILE A 52 2.03 15.38 -18.75
CA ILE A 52 2.29 16.80 -19.06
C ILE A 52 3.54 17.30 -18.35
N ILE A 53 3.74 16.93 -17.07
CA ILE A 53 4.91 17.33 -16.27
C ILE A 53 6.19 16.60 -16.73
N SER A 54 6.07 15.44 -17.38
CA SER A 54 7.23 14.66 -17.79
C SER A 54 8.07 15.37 -18.88
N GLN A 55 9.38 15.48 -18.64
CA GLN A 55 10.32 16.10 -19.59
C GLN A 55 10.42 15.32 -20.92
N ASN A 56 10.22 14.00 -20.91
CA ASN A 56 10.26 13.14 -22.09
C ASN A 56 9.01 12.27 -22.21
N LYS A 57 8.03 12.74 -22.99
CA LYS A 57 6.71 12.09 -23.17
C LYS A 57 6.82 10.68 -23.73
N LYS A 58 7.73 10.42 -24.67
CA LYS A 58 7.91 9.10 -25.30
C LYS A 58 8.43 8.08 -24.30
N ARG A 59 9.43 8.46 -23.49
CA ARG A 59 9.96 7.61 -22.43
C ARG A 59 8.91 7.37 -21.35
N PHE A 60 8.21 8.42 -20.93
CA PHE A 60 7.13 8.31 -19.95
C PHE A 60 6.05 7.32 -20.39
N PHE A 61 5.60 7.38 -21.64
CA PHE A 61 4.58 6.47 -22.15
C PHE A 61 5.03 5.01 -22.09
N LYS A 62 6.28 4.71 -22.47
CA LYS A 62 6.86 3.36 -22.38
C LYS A 62 6.93 2.84 -20.93
N GLU A 63 7.32 3.69 -20.00
CA GLU A 63 7.46 3.34 -18.57
C GLU A 63 6.12 3.29 -17.80
N ASN A 64 5.03 3.78 -18.39
CA ASN A 64 3.70 3.86 -17.77
C ASN A 64 2.61 3.20 -18.63
N ILE A 65 2.96 2.22 -19.47
CA ILE A 65 2.01 1.53 -20.33
C ILE A 65 0.89 0.82 -19.54
N PHE A 66 1.21 0.29 -18.36
CA PHE A 66 0.22 -0.33 -17.47
C PHE A 66 -0.79 0.67 -16.91
N ASP A 67 -0.35 1.88 -16.57
CA ASP A 67 -1.25 2.94 -16.12
C ASP A 67 -2.21 3.34 -17.24
N LEU A 68 -1.74 3.39 -18.49
CA LEU A 68 -2.59 3.62 -19.65
C LEU A 68 -3.64 2.51 -19.80
N ILE A 69 -3.22 1.24 -19.71
CA ILE A 69 -4.13 0.09 -19.78
C ILE A 69 -5.18 0.15 -18.65
N ALA A 70 -4.78 0.54 -17.44
CA ALA A 70 -5.67 0.65 -16.29
C ALA A 70 -6.78 1.72 -16.46
N ILE A 71 -6.55 2.72 -17.31
CA ILE A 71 -7.46 3.85 -17.55
C ILE A 71 -8.46 3.58 -18.68
N ILE A 72 -8.21 2.56 -19.52
CA ILE A 72 -9.10 2.25 -20.63
C ILE A 72 -10.47 1.80 -20.09
N PRO A 73 -11.59 2.44 -20.50
CA PRO A 73 -12.93 2.09 -20.03
C PRO A 73 -13.46 0.84 -20.76
N PHE A 74 -12.85 -0.31 -20.49
CA PHE A 74 -13.21 -1.58 -21.12
C PHE A 74 -14.68 -1.95 -20.91
N SER A 75 -15.24 -1.68 -19.72
CA SER A 75 -16.66 -1.93 -19.37
C SER A 75 -17.64 -1.21 -20.31
N SER A 76 -17.38 0.06 -20.62
CA SER A 76 -18.19 0.86 -21.55
C SER A 76 -18.10 0.36 -22.98
N PHE A 77 -16.91 -0.10 -23.41
CA PHE A 77 -16.69 -0.62 -24.76
C PHE A 77 -17.47 -1.92 -25.02
N PHE A 78 -17.57 -2.81 -24.02
CA PHE A 78 -18.30 -4.08 -24.14
C PHE A 78 -19.83 -3.95 -23.98
N ARG A 79 -20.34 -2.82 -23.47
CA ARG A 79 -21.79 -2.56 -23.40
C ARG A 79 -22.42 -2.37 -24.77
N VAL A 80 -21.68 -1.77 -25.71
CA VAL A 80 -22.12 -1.52 -27.09
C VAL A 80 -22.16 -2.81 -27.91
N THR A 81 -21.36 -3.82 -27.55
CA THR A 81 -21.27 -5.09 -28.29
C THR A 81 -22.33 -6.13 -27.90
N ARG A 82 -23.43 -5.73 -27.25
CA ARG A 82 -24.59 -6.59 -26.90
C ARG A 82 -25.20 -7.33 -28.11
N LEU A 83 -24.91 -6.86 -29.33
CA LEU A 83 -25.25 -7.46 -30.62
C LEU A 83 -24.43 -8.72 -30.99
N PHE A 84 -23.26 -8.95 -30.40
CA PHE A 84 -22.39 -10.11 -30.69
C PHE A 84 -22.56 -11.26 -29.68
N ARG A 85 -23.81 -11.52 -29.30
CA ARG A 85 -24.19 -12.45 -28.21
C ARG A 85 -24.03 -13.94 -28.55
N ALA A 86 -23.59 -14.29 -29.76
CA ALA A 86 -23.68 -15.65 -30.30
C ALA A 86 -22.36 -16.46 -30.37
N LEU A 87 -21.18 -15.89 -30.10
CA LEU A 87 -19.92 -16.64 -30.21
C LEU A 87 -19.09 -16.42 -28.96
N LYS A 88 -18.49 -17.52 -28.43
CA LYS A 88 -17.23 -17.75 -27.67
C LYS A 88 -16.41 -16.57 -27.06
N LEU A 89 -16.97 -15.37 -26.92
CA LEU A 89 -16.37 -14.09 -26.52
C LEU A 89 -16.48 -13.84 -25.01
N ILE A 90 -17.23 -14.68 -24.28
CA ILE A 90 -17.20 -14.73 -22.81
C ILE A 90 -15.76 -14.99 -22.31
N LYS A 91 -14.94 -15.71 -23.09
CA LYS A 91 -13.51 -15.84 -22.79
C LYS A 91 -12.76 -14.53 -23.00
N LEU A 92 -13.03 -13.79 -24.08
CA LEU A 92 -12.34 -12.52 -24.36
C LEU A 92 -12.65 -11.47 -23.30
N THR A 93 -13.89 -11.34 -22.82
CA THR A 93 -14.20 -10.40 -21.73
C THR A 93 -13.45 -10.75 -20.45
N ARG A 94 -13.31 -12.05 -20.12
CA ARG A 94 -12.47 -12.50 -19.00
C ARG A 94 -10.99 -12.16 -19.21
N LEU A 95 -10.46 -12.29 -20.43
CA LEU A 95 -9.07 -11.90 -20.73
C LEU A 95 -8.84 -10.40 -20.52
N PHE A 96 -9.77 -9.54 -20.95
CA PHE A 96 -9.67 -8.10 -20.67
C PHE A 96 -9.79 -7.76 -19.19
N LYS A 97 -10.67 -8.45 -18.43
CA LYS A 97 -10.75 -8.32 -16.97
C LYS A 97 -9.43 -8.69 -16.29
N LEU A 98 -8.79 -9.76 -16.74
CA LEU A 98 -7.47 -10.19 -16.26
C LEU A 98 -6.38 -9.17 -16.59
N ILE A 99 -6.32 -8.68 -17.83
CA ILE A 99 -5.37 -7.64 -18.25
C ILE A 99 -5.55 -6.38 -17.40
N ARG A 100 -6.79 -5.96 -17.15
CA ARG A 100 -7.11 -4.81 -16.30
C ARG A 100 -6.69 -5.03 -14.85
N LEU A 101 -6.96 -6.19 -14.27
CA LEU A 101 -6.51 -6.56 -12.92
C LEU A 101 -4.98 -6.51 -12.83
N LEU A 102 -4.27 -7.09 -13.80
CA LEU A 102 -2.81 -7.06 -13.85
C LEU A 102 -2.26 -5.63 -13.97
N ALA A 103 -2.90 -4.78 -14.77
CA ALA A 103 -2.54 -3.36 -14.89
C ALA A 103 -2.71 -2.61 -13.56
N PHE A 104 -3.82 -2.82 -12.84
CA PHE A 104 -4.02 -2.25 -11.51
C PHE A 104 -3.01 -2.77 -10.48
N LEU A 105 -2.68 -4.05 -10.51
CA LEU A 105 -1.67 -4.65 -9.64
C LEU A 105 -0.29 -4.05 -9.88
N GLU A 106 0.12 -3.86 -11.13
CA GLU A 106 1.42 -3.28 -11.46
C GLU A 106 1.47 -1.79 -11.08
N LYS A 107 0.39 -1.03 -11.32
CA LYS A 107 0.26 0.36 -10.84
C LYS A 107 0.36 0.43 -9.32
N LEU A 108 -0.35 -0.46 -8.62
CA LEU A 108 -0.29 -0.55 -7.16
C LEU A 108 1.13 -0.85 -6.70
N LYS A 109 1.81 -1.85 -7.26
CA LYS A 109 3.20 -2.20 -6.94
C LYS A 109 4.14 -1.02 -7.15
N LYS A 110 4.07 -0.35 -8.30
CA LYS A 110 4.91 0.81 -8.65
C LYS A 110 4.72 1.95 -7.64
N ASN A 111 3.48 2.28 -7.31
CA ASN A 111 3.16 3.36 -6.39
C ASN A 111 3.42 3.00 -4.93
N THR A 112 3.36 1.71 -4.60
CA THR A 112 3.58 1.19 -3.24
C THR A 112 5.07 1.02 -2.94
N ARG A 113 5.95 0.86 -3.93
CA ARG A 113 7.41 0.71 -3.73
C ARG A 113 8.01 1.85 -2.92
N ASN A 114 7.70 3.10 -3.28
CA ASN A 114 8.23 4.26 -2.55
C ASN A 114 7.59 4.42 -1.15
N PHE A 115 6.41 3.84 -0.91
CA PHE A 115 5.80 3.86 0.42
C PHE A 115 6.39 2.77 1.34
N LEU A 116 6.59 1.56 0.81
CA LEU A 116 7.08 0.41 1.56
C LEU A 116 8.55 0.52 1.96
N TYR A 117 9.40 1.02 1.06
CA TYR A 117 10.86 0.98 1.25
C TYR A 117 11.45 2.25 1.88
N THR A 118 10.76 3.40 1.84
CA THR A 118 11.32 4.67 2.32
C THR A 118 11.30 4.83 3.85
N ASN A 119 10.44 4.12 4.59
CA ASN A 119 10.31 4.31 6.05
C ASN A 119 10.37 3.03 6.88
N GLY A 120 10.92 1.94 6.32
CA GLY A 120 11.00 0.66 7.03
C GLY A 120 9.66 -0.05 7.23
N PHE A 121 8.60 0.35 6.54
CA PHE A 121 7.29 -0.30 6.57
C PHE A 121 7.39 -1.78 6.14
N ILE A 122 8.31 -2.10 5.23
CA ILE A 122 8.62 -3.48 4.84
C ILE A 122 9.09 -4.34 6.02
N TYR A 123 9.89 -3.78 6.94
CA TYR A 123 10.34 -4.51 8.14
C TYR A 123 9.19 -4.76 9.11
N LEU A 124 8.21 -3.85 9.19
CA LEU A 124 7.01 -4.05 10.00
C LEU A 124 6.11 -5.15 9.43
N ILE A 125 6.00 -5.28 8.10
CA ILE A 125 5.28 -6.39 7.46
C ILE A 125 5.97 -7.72 7.79
N TYR A 126 7.30 -7.78 7.66
CA TYR A 126 8.05 -8.99 8.03
C TYR A 126 7.91 -9.33 9.51
N ALA A 127 8.01 -8.34 10.40
CA ALA A 127 7.83 -8.53 11.83
C ALA A 127 6.43 -9.09 12.14
N ASN A 128 5.37 -8.53 11.55
CA ASN A 128 4.01 -9.05 11.70
C ASN A 128 3.88 -10.49 11.19
N LEU A 129 4.45 -10.81 10.03
CA LEU A 129 4.39 -12.16 9.47
C LEU A 129 5.09 -13.18 10.38
N ILE A 130 6.26 -12.81 10.91
CA ILE A 130 7.03 -13.63 11.86
C ILE A 130 6.23 -13.83 13.15
N THR A 131 5.67 -12.76 13.72
CA THR A 131 4.83 -12.84 14.93
C THR A 131 3.62 -13.72 14.70
N ILE A 132 2.87 -13.53 13.61
CA ILE A 132 1.68 -14.36 13.31
C ILE A 132 2.08 -15.83 13.19
N THR A 133 3.14 -16.12 12.43
CA THR A 133 3.62 -17.50 12.22
C THR A 133 4.07 -18.13 13.54
N ALA A 134 4.89 -17.43 14.32
CA ALA A 134 5.35 -17.89 15.63
C ALA A 134 4.18 -18.16 16.59
N GLY A 135 3.23 -17.23 16.69
CA GLY A 135 2.04 -17.38 17.53
C GLY A 135 1.16 -18.54 17.11
N SER A 136 1.06 -18.79 15.81
CA SER A 136 0.34 -19.94 15.25
C SER A 136 0.98 -21.25 15.70
N PHE A 137 2.30 -21.38 15.57
CA PHE A 137 3.01 -22.57 16.01
C PHE A 137 2.93 -22.78 17.52
N SER A 138 3.15 -21.72 18.32
CA SER A 138 3.10 -21.80 19.77
C SER A 138 1.71 -22.20 20.27
N ILE A 139 0.65 -21.57 19.76
CA ILE A 139 -0.71 -21.90 20.23
C ILE A 139 -1.15 -23.27 19.74
N TYR A 140 -0.79 -23.67 18.52
CA TYR A 140 -1.05 -25.02 18.04
C TYR A 140 -0.35 -26.05 18.93
N PHE A 141 0.88 -25.80 19.37
CA PHE A 141 1.59 -26.72 20.25
C PHE A 141 0.89 -26.89 21.62
N PHE A 142 0.43 -25.80 22.24
CA PHE A 142 -0.15 -25.85 23.60
C PHE A 142 -1.65 -26.14 23.65
N GLU A 143 -2.42 -25.81 22.61
CA GLU A 143 -3.90 -25.88 22.62
C GLU A 143 -4.48 -26.92 21.65
N LYS A 144 -3.64 -27.69 20.95
CA LYS A 144 -4.11 -28.74 20.04
C LYS A 144 -4.98 -29.75 20.78
N GLY A 145 -6.18 -29.97 20.26
CA GLY A 145 -7.15 -30.89 20.84
C GLY A 145 -7.97 -30.31 22.01
N VAL A 146 -7.68 -29.08 22.44
CA VAL A 146 -8.43 -28.38 23.50
C VAL A 146 -9.30 -27.28 22.88
N THR A 147 -8.66 -26.27 22.29
CA THR A 147 -9.34 -25.13 21.65
C THR A 147 -8.95 -24.94 20.19
N VAL A 148 -7.78 -25.45 19.79
CA VAL A 148 -7.27 -25.39 18.42
C VAL A 148 -7.40 -26.78 17.79
N LYS A 149 -8.12 -26.91 16.67
CA LYS A 149 -8.31 -28.20 15.97
C LYS A 149 -7.36 -28.37 14.80
N SER A 150 -6.99 -27.28 14.14
CA SER A 150 -6.13 -27.27 12.96
C SER A 150 -5.03 -26.21 13.04
N ILE A 151 -4.02 -26.31 12.18
CA ILE A 151 -3.03 -25.23 12.02
C ILE A 151 -3.66 -23.95 11.47
N GLY A 152 -4.76 -24.07 10.70
CA GLY A 152 -5.53 -22.94 10.19
C GLY A 152 -6.21 -22.16 11.32
N ASP A 153 -6.75 -22.88 12.31
CA ASP A 153 -7.37 -22.29 13.51
C ASP A 153 -6.32 -21.51 14.32
N ALA A 154 -5.12 -22.06 14.45
CA ALA A 154 -4.01 -21.42 15.13
C ALA A 154 -3.54 -20.15 14.41
N PHE A 155 -3.49 -20.20 13.08
CA PHE A 155 -3.17 -19.03 12.25
C PHE A 155 -4.24 -17.94 12.36
N TRP A 156 -5.51 -18.33 12.28
CA TRP A 156 -6.63 -17.42 12.47
C TRP A 156 -6.57 -16.75 13.85
N TRP A 157 -6.40 -17.53 14.91
CA TRP A 157 -6.26 -17.00 16.27
C TRP A 157 -5.08 -16.02 16.40
N SER A 158 -3.92 -16.40 15.87
CA SER A 158 -2.71 -15.57 15.93
C SER A 158 -2.89 -14.25 15.17
N PHE A 159 -3.53 -14.30 13.99
CA PHE A 159 -3.87 -13.11 13.21
C PHE A 159 -4.82 -12.17 13.96
N VAL A 160 -5.94 -12.69 14.46
CA VAL A 160 -6.98 -11.93 15.18
C VAL A 160 -6.45 -11.35 16.49
N THR A 161 -5.57 -12.07 17.19
CA THR A 161 -4.96 -11.63 18.45
C THR A 161 -3.88 -10.58 18.22
N THR A 162 -2.97 -10.80 17.26
CA THR A 162 -1.88 -9.86 16.94
C THR A 162 -2.43 -8.53 16.41
N THR A 163 -3.53 -8.57 15.65
CA THR A 163 -4.24 -7.38 15.15
C THR A 163 -5.19 -6.74 16.18
N THR A 164 -5.21 -7.27 17.42
CA THR A 164 -6.03 -6.81 18.53
C THR A 164 -7.54 -6.79 18.25
N VAL A 165 -8.03 -7.57 17.26
CA VAL A 165 -9.45 -7.67 16.95
C VAL A 165 -10.17 -8.51 17.99
N GLY A 166 -9.60 -9.68 18.33
CA GLY A 166 -10.03 -10.49 19.47
C GLY A 166 -11.50 -10.95 19.42
N TYR A 167 -11.95 -11.62 18.34
CA TYR A 167 -13.33 -12.13 18.26
C TYR A 167 -13.73 -13.06 19.40
N GLY A 168 -12.76 -13.76 20.01
CA GLY A 168 -12.99 -14.66 21.15
C GLY A 168 -13.54 -16.04 20.77
N ASP A 169 -13.68 -16.33 19.48
CA ASP A 169 -14.11 -17.62 18.92
C ASP A 169 -13.12 -18.76 19.24
N ILE A 170 -11.82 -18.46 19.31
CA ILE A 170 -10.78 -19.34 19.84
C ILE A 170 -10.09 -18.62 20.99
N SER A 171 -9.98 -19.28 22.14
CA SER A 171 -9.37 -18.70 23.35
C SER A 171 -8.61 -19.76 24.13
N PRO A 172 -7.30 -19.58 24.40
CA PRO A 172 -6.50 -20.60 25.07
C PRO A 172 -7.00 -20.94 26.47
N LYS A 173 -7.11 -22.24 26.77
CA LYS A 173 -7.58 -22.75 28.07
C LYS A 173 -6.47 -23.28 28.94
N THR A 174 -5.38 -23.76 28.35
CA THR A 174 -4.22 -24.24 29.08
C THR A 174 -3.42 -23.08 29.67
N ILE A 175 -2.77 -23.32 30.81
CA ILE A 175 -1.87 -22.35 31.43
C ILE A 175 -0.77 -21.88 30.45
N PRO A 176 0.00 -22.76 29.80
CA PRO A 176 1.03 -22.32 28.85
C PRO A 176 0.46 -21.60 27.62
N GLY A 177 -0.73 -22.00 27.15
CA GLY A 177 -1.45 -21.30 26.08
C GLY A 177 -1.84 -19.87 26.47
N ARG A 178 -2.32 -19.65 27.70
CA ARG A 178 -2.68 -18.32 28.22
C ARG A 178 -1.46 -17.42 28.42
N ILE A 179 -0.34 -17.95 28.91
CA ILE A 179 0.91 -17.19 29.04
C ILE A 179 1.38 -16.74 27.65
N THR A 180 1.37 -17.67 26.69
CA THR A 180 1.70 -17.38 25.28
C THR A 180 0.78 -16.29 24.73
N ALA A 181 -0.54 -16.41 24.94
CA ALA A 181 -1.50 -15.39 24.54
C ALA A 181 -1.19 -14.00 25.10
N GLY A 182 -0.86 -13.90 26.38
CA GLY A 182 -0.47 -12.64 27.00
C GLY A 182 0.74 -11.98 26.32
N ILE A 183 1.77 -12.78 26.00
CA ILE A 183 2.96 -12.29 25.29
C ILE A 183 2.58 -11.76 23.90
N PHE A 184 1.80 -12.53 23.13
CA PHE A 184 1.40 -12.14 21.78
C PHE A 184 0.45 -10.93 21.75
N MET A 185 -0.38 -10.75 22.78
CA MET A 185 -1.20 -9.54 22.94
C MET A 185 -0.33 -8.28 23.12
N ILE A 186 0.70 -8.34 23.99
CA ILE A 186 1.64 -7.23 24.18
C ILE A 186 2.40 -6.94 22.88
N MET A 187 2.87 -7.97 22.19
CA MET A 187 3.53 -7.83 20.89
C MET A 187 2.63 -7.19 19.83
N GLY A 188 1.35 -7.58 19.77
CA GLY A 188 0.36 -7.01 18.86
C GLY A 188 0.19 -5.50 19.04
N ILE A 189 0.03 -5.05 20.29
CA ILE A 189 -0.05 -3.62 20.63
C ILE A 189 1.23 -2.88 20.20
N GLY A 190 2.41 -3.48 20.46
CA GLY A 190 3.69 -2.91 20.02
C GLY A 190 3.79 -2.76 18.50
N LEU A 191 3.37 -3.77 17.74
CA LEU A 191 3.39 -3.74 16.27
C LEU A 191 2.44 -2.69 15.69
N ILE A 192 1.23 -2.54 16.24
CA ILE A 192 0.27 -1.49 15.83
C ILE A 192 0.82 -0.10 16.15
N SER A 193 1.48 0.05 17.30
CA SER A 193 2.12 1.31 17.70
C SER A 193 3.25 1.70 16.76
N LEU A 194 4.09 0.74 16.38
CA LEU A 194 5.16 0.94 15.39
C LEU A 194 4.62 1.26 14.00
N LEU A 195 3.57 0.58 13.54
CA LEU A 195 2.89 0.91 12.28
C LEU A 195 2.38 2.34 12.28
N THR A 196 1.71 2.75 13.35
CA THR A 196 1.21 4.12 13.53
C THR A 196 2.36 5.13 13.53
N GLY A 197 3.43 4.84 14.27
CA GLY A 197 4.63 5.69 14.32
C GLY A 197 5.30 5.84 12.95
N THR A 198 5.50 4.75 12.22
CA THR A 198 6.11 4.78 10.88
C THR A 198 5.26 5.57 9.88
N ILE A 199 3.93 5.44 9.93
CA ILE A 199 3.03 6.22 9.09
C ILE A 199 3.14 7.70 9.43
N SER A 200 3.10 8.06 10.72
CA SER A 200 3.27 9.44 11.19
C SER A 200 4.60 10.04 10.72
N THR A 201 5.71 9.32 10.89
CA THR A 201 7.04 9.75 10.45
C THR A 201 7.11 9.95 8.94
N TYR A 202 6.48 9.09 8.13
CA TYR A 202 6.42 9.28 6.68
C TYR A 202 5.78 10.62 6.30
N PHE A 203 4.66 10.96 6.96
CA PHE A 203 3.96 12.21 6.68
C PHE A 203 4.75 13.42 7.18
N ILE A 204 5.33 13.35 8.38
CA ILE A 204 6.17 14.42 8.94
C ILE A 204 7.40 14.67 8.07
N ASN A 205 8.14 13.63 7.68
CA ASN A 205 9.31 13.76 6.82
C ASN A 205 8.96 14.35 5.46
N LYS A 206 7.78 14.01 4.90
CA LYS A 206 7.32 14.60 3.65
C LYS A 206 6.95 16.08 3.77
N ILE A 207 6.48 16.52 4.94
CA ILE A 207 6.22 17.94 5.22
C ILE A 207 7.55 18.69 5.39
N ASN A 208 8.47 18.13 6.18
CA ASN A 208 9.76 18.77 6.46
C ASN A 208 10.69 18.83 5.23
N ASN A 209 10.68 17.81 4.36
CA ASN A 209 11.46 17.84 3.11
C ASN A 209 10.97 18.88 2.09
N ASN A 210 9.78 19.45 2.30
CA ASN A 210 9.27 20.57 1.51
C ASN A 210 9.58 21.94 2.14
N LYS A 211 10.22 21.98 3.31
CA LYS A 211 10.83 23.23 3.79
C LYS A 211 12.12 23.41 3.00
N THR A 212 12.08 24.30 2.01
CA THR A 212 13.30 24.93 1.50
C THR A 212 14.07 25.46 2.70
N LEU A 213 15.39 25.26 2.73
CA LEU A 213 16.25 25.97 3.67
C LEU A 213 15.86 27.46 3.61
N PRO A 214 15.77 28.16 4.75
CA PRO A 214 15.55 29.61 4.74
C PRO A 214 16.56 30.23 3.76
N ASP A 215 16.12 31.21 2.96
CA ASP A 215 17.07 31.97 2.17
C ASP A 215 18.13 32.54 3.14
N TYR A 216 19.40 32.61 2.72
CA TYR A 216 20.48 33.11 3.57
C TYR A 216 20.12 34.46 4.20
N ASN A 217 19.43 35.30 3.42
CA ASN A 217 18.97 36.63 3.83
C ASN A 217 17.82 36.62 4.86
N GLU A 218 17.14 35.48 5.04
CA GLU A 218 16.07 35.29 6.04
C GLU A 218 16.59 34.72 7.36
N LEU A 219 17.87 34.31 7.42
CA LEU A 219 18.49 33.80 8.65
C LEU A 219 18.80 34.96 9.63
N PRO A 220 18.75 34.73 10.95
CA PRO A 220 19.25 35.67 11.94
C PRO A 220 20.71 36.07 11.66
N GLU A 221 21.09 37.33 11.92
CA GLU A 221 22.46 37.84 11.65
C GLU A 221 23.55 36.99 12.30
N GLU A 222 23.30 36.42 13.49
CA GLU A 222 24.22 35.51 14.17
C GLU A 222 24.51 34.24 13.35
N ALA A 223 23.47 33.65 12.75
CA ALA A 223 23.60 32.45 11.94
C ALA A 223 24.28 32.75 10.59
N GLN A 224 24.04 33.93 10.01
CA GLN A 224 24.73 34.37 8.79
C GLN A 224 26.23 34.50 9.05
N LYS A 225 26.61 35.11 10.17
CA LYS A 225 28.01 35.32 10.57
C LYS A 225 28.73 33.99 10.82
N GLU A 226 28.09 33.03 11.50
CA GLU A 226 28.66 31.68 11.67
C GLU A 226 28.91 30.97 10.34
N ILE A 227 27.99 31.11 9.37
CA ILE A 227 28.15 30.53 8.04
C ILE A 227 29.34 31.17 7.31
N GLU A 228 29.48 32.49 7.36
CA GLU A 228 30.62 33.20 6.75
C GLU A 228 31.95 32.81 7.37
N ASP A 229 32.01 32.74 8.70
CA ASP A 229 33.19 32.31 9.45
C ASP A 229 33.58 30.87 9.09
N PHE A 230 32.59 29.98 8.97
CA PHE A 230 32.82 28.60 8.54
C PHE A 230 33.33 28.50 7.09
N ILE A 231 32.76 29.29 6.17
CA ILE A 231 33.22 29.36 4.78
C ILE A 231 34.67 29.87 4.73
N GLN A 232 35.01 30.91 5.50
CA GLN A 232 36.39 31.41 5.60
C GLN A 232 37.34 30.36 6.16
N TYR A 233 36.93 29.62 7.19
CA TYR A 233 37.72 28.52 7.75
C TYR A 233 38.00 27.41 6.73
N ILE A 234 36.99 27.01 5.93
CA ILE A 234 37.18 26.02 4.87
C ILE A 234 38.13 26.56 3.79
N LYS A 235 37.93 27.81 3.35
CA LYS A 235 38.79 28.44 2.34
C LYS A 235 40.25 28.53 2.80
N SER A 236 40.49 28.92 4.05
CA SER A 236 41.86 29.04 4.58
C SER A 236 42.58 27.69 4.66
N LYS A 237 41.85 26.59 4.86
CA LYS A 237 42.40 25.24 4.98
C LYS A 237 42.65 24.53 3.65
N TYR A 238 41.90 24.87 2.60
CA TYR A 238 41.90 24.12 1.33
C TYR A 238 42.29 24.94 0.09
N ILE A 239 42.34 26.27 0.15
CA ILE A 239 42.69 27.12 -1.00
C ILE A 239 44.16 27.62 -0.93
N ASN A 240 44.81 27.50 0.24
CA ASN A 240 46.19 27.94 0.45
C ASN A 240 47.23 26.79 0.52
N ASN A 241 46.90 25.60 0.00
CA ASN A 241 47.84 24.49 -0.28
C ASN A 241 47.68 24.10 -1.76
#